data_AF-A0A1E1WZV3-F1
#
_entry.id   AF-A0A1E1WZV3-F1
#
_cell.length_a   1.000
_cell.length_b   1.000
_cell.length_c   1.000
_cell.angle_alpha   90.00
_cell.angle_beta   90.00
_cell.angle_gamma   90.00
#
_symmetry.space_group_name_H-M   'P 1'
#
loop_
_entity.id
_entity.type
_entity.pdbx_description
1 polymer ?
#
loop_
_entity_poly.entity_id
_entity_poly.type
_entity_poly.pdbx_seq_one_letter_code
_entity_poly.pdbx_strand_id
1 'polypeptide(L)'
;VVDGQLSEGYYVTTSDVPVVNGKCQYNGTEITPGEAMKVAFPCEEWNCEPNGVFHITNCRYVAAVDNCTLVKNIGVFPDCCEHLECR
;
A
#
# COMPACT_ATOMS: atom_id res chain seq x y z
N VAL A 1 -18.91 25.19 -4.39
CA VAL A 1 -18.45 24.30 -3.30
C VAL A 1 -17.68 23.21 -4.00
N VAL A 2 -16.41 22.99 -3.65
CA VAL A 2 -15.64 21.91 -4.30
C VAL A 2 -16.23 20.62 -3.73
N ASP A 3 -17.04 19.93 -4.54
CA ASP A 3 -17.55 18.59 -4.25
C ASP A 3 -16.34 17.64 -4.21
N GLY A 4 -15.78 17.47 -3.02
CA GLY A 4 -14.72 16.51 -2.78
C GLY A 4 -15.28 15.11 -2.90
N GLN A 5 -15.24 14.55 -4.11
CA GLN A 5 -15.15 13.10 -4.26
C GLN A 5 -13.92 12.66 -3.46
N LEU A 6 -14.12 12.00 -2.33
CA LEU A 6 -13.08 11.32 -1.57
C LEU A 6 -12.59 10.16 -2.42
N SER A 7 -11.73 10.43 -3.41
CA SER A 7 -11.11 9.38 -4.20
C SER A 7 -10.23 8.54 -3.27
N GLU A 8 -10.45 7.24 -3.28
CA GLU A 8 -9.52 6.24 -2.75
C GLU A 8 -8.09 6.63 -3.15
N GLY A 9 -7.23 6.81 -2.16
CA GLY A 9 -5.85 7.24 -2.38
C GLY A 9 -4.90 6.25 -1.75
N TYR A 10 -3.65 6.27 -2.22
CA TYR A 10 -2.56 5.51 -1.63
C TYR A 10 -1.45 6.47 -1.19
N TYR A 11 -0.68 6.09 -0.17
CA TYR A 11 0.60 6.72 0.10
C TYR A 11 1.71 5.86 -0.47
N VAL A 12 2.66 6.52 -1.16
CA VAL A 12 3.87 5.86 -1.65
C VAL A 12 5.05 6.39 -0.84
N THR A 13 5.79 5.47 -0.23
CA THR A 13 7.03 5.76 0.47
C THR A 13 8.18 5.13 -0.32
N THR A 14 9.30 5.83 -0.43
CA THR A 14 10.49 5.31 -1.11
C THR A 14 11.61 5.12 -0.10
N SER A 15 12.33 4.01 -0.20
CA SER A 15 13.49 3.69 0.61
C SER A 15 14.52 2.92 -0.21
N ASP A 16 15.79 2.92 0.21
CA ASP A 16 16.80 2.04 -0.38
C ASP A 16 16.90 0.75 0.42
N VAL A 17 16.94 -0.40 -0.29
CA VAL A 17 17.09 -1.72 0.32
C VAL A 17 18.27 -2.49 -0.27
N PRO A 18 18.89 -3.42 0.47
CA PRO A 18 19.98 -4.23 -0.06
C PRO A 18 19.51 -5.06 -1.26
N VAL A 19 20.37 -5.15 -2.28
CA VAL A 19 20.20 -6.05 -3.43
C VAL A 19 21.17 -7.21 -3.30
N VAL A 20 20.64 -8.43 -3.23
CA VAL A 20 21.42 -9.67 -3.14
C VAL A 20 20.98 -10.58 -4.29
N ASN A 21 21.95 -11.04 -5.08
CA ASN A 21 21.70 -11.87 -6.28
C ASN A 21 20.67 -11.25 -7.25
N GLY A 22 20.68 -9.92 -7.38
CA GLY A 22 19.76 -9.19 -8.26
C GLY A 22 18.33 -9.04 -7.72
N LYS A 23 18.08 -9.36 -6.44
CA LYS A 23 16.77 -9.19 -5.80
C LYS A 23 16.86 -8.27 -4.58
N CYS A 24 15.83 -7.44 -4.40
CA CYS A 24 15.69 -6.61 -3.21
C CYS A 24 15.41 -7.48 -1.97
N GLN A 25 15.97 -7.07 -0.84
CA GLN A 25 15.79 -7.71 0.45
C GLN A 25 14.97 -6.80 1.36
N TYR A 26 13.71 -7.14 1.61
CA TYR A 26 12.83 -6.34 2.46
C TYR A 26 12.05 -7.22 3.44
N ASN A 27 12.11 -6.93 4.74
CA ASN A 27 11.45 -7.69 5.81
C ASN A 27 11.64 -9.23 5.70
N GLY A 28 12.86 -9.68 5.35
CA GLY A 28 13.17 -11.10 5.17
C GLY A 28 12.59 -11.75 3.91
N THR A 29 12.03 -10.96 3.00
CA THR A 29 11.47 -11.39 1.72
C THR A 29 12.35 -10.95 0.56
N GLU A 30 12.60 -11.87 -0.38
CA GLU A 30 13.25 -11.55 -1.64
C GLU A 30 12.22 -11.05 -2.66
N ILE A 31 12.46 -9.88 -3.23
CA ILE A 31 11.55 -9.26 -4.19
C ILE A 31 12.28 -9.09 -5.51
N THR A 32 11.74 -9.70 -6.56
CA THR A 32 12.27 -9.58 -7.91
C THR A 32 12.01 -8.16 -8.43
N PRO A 33 13.02 -7.48 -8.98
CA PRO A 33 12.80 -6.16 -9.58
C PRO A 33 11.72 -6.20 -10.67
N GLY A 34 10.82 -5.22 -10.65
CA GLY A 34 9.69 -5.13 -11.58
C GLY A 34 8.50 -6.05 -11.28
N GLU A 35 8.60 -6.95 -10.30
CA GLU A 35 7.46 -7.77 -9.83
C GLU A 35 6.91 -7.19 -8.53
N ALA A 36 5.76 -6.53 -8.62
CA ALA A 36 5.09 -5.99 -7.44
C ALA A 36 4.55 -7.12 -6.54
N MET A 37 4.84 -7.04 -5.25
CA MET A 37 4.34 -7.97 -4.24
C MET A 37 3.27 -7.30 -3.39
N LYS A 38 2.11 -7.95 -3.25
CA LYS A 38 0.98 -7.46 -2.45
C LYS A 38 0.87 -8.26 -1.17
N VAL A 39 0.77 -7.58 -0.04
CA VAL A 39 0.71 -8.19 1.29
C VAL A 39 -0.54 -7.76 2.06
N ALA A 40 -0.99 -8.63 2.96
CA ALA A 40 -2.18 -8.41 3.77
C ALA A 40 -1.89 -7.61 5.06
N PHE A 41 -0.71 -7.81 5.65
CA PHE A 41 -0.32 -7.12 6.88
C PHE A 41 1.20 -6.84 6.91
N PRO A 42 1.61 -5.56 7.01
CA PRO A 42 0.79 -4.36 6.78
C PRO A 42 0.12 -4.39 5.39
N CYS A 43 -1.03 -3.72 5.22
CA CYS A 43 -1.76 -3.73 3.93
C CYS A 43 -1.03 -2.86 2.90
N GLU A 44 -0.13 -3.48 2.16
CA GLU A 44 0.84 -2.79 1.31
C GLU A 44 1.09 -3.51 -0.02
N GLU A 45 1.57 -2.75 -1.00
CA GLU A 45 2.22 -3.24 -2.20
C GLU A 45 3.68 -2.78 -2.19
N TRP A 46 4.57 -3.71 -2.51
CA TRP A 46 6.01 -3.53 -2.53
C TRP A 46 6.52 -3.64 -3.96
N ASN A 47 7.31 -2.67 -4.41
CA ASN A 47 7.94 -2.70 -5.72
C ASN A 47 9.42 -2.37 -5.59
N CYS A 48 10.24 -3.10 -6.33
CA CYS A 48 11.69 -3.03 -6.30
C CYS A 48 12.21 -2.63 -7.68
N GLU A 49 13.11 -1.65 -7.72
CA GLU A 49 13.94 -1.36 -8.88
C GLU A 49 15.25 -2.15 -8.83
N PRO A 50 15.90 -2.45 -9.98
CA PRO A 50 17.16 -3.21 -10.01
C PRO A 50 18.32 -2.60 -9.23
N ASN A 51 18.28 -1.29 -8.97
CA ASN A 51 19.28 -0.53 -8.22
C ASN A 51 19.05 -0.55 -6.70
N GLY A 52 17.99 -1.19 -6.20
CA GLY A 52 17.64 -1.24 -4.78
C GLY A 52 16.71 -0.13 -4.31
N VAL A 53 16.23 0.75 -5.21
CA VAL A 53 15.15 1.68 -4.88
C VAL A 53 13.87 0.87 -4.67
N PHE A 54 13.24 1.07 -3.51
CA PHE A 54 12.11 0.29 -3.06
C PHE A 54 10.93 1.20 -2.76
N HIS A 55 9.78 0.88 -3.34
CA HIS A 55 8.54 1.61 -3.17
C HIS A 55 7.57 0.78 -2.34
N ILE A 56 7.03 1.41 -1.30
CA ILE A 56 5.98 0.85 -0.46
C ILE A 56 4.75 1.70 -0.69
N THR A 57 3.73 1.10 -1.30
CA THR A 57 2.41 1.68 -1.48
C THR A 57 1.49 1.15 -0.39
N ASN A 58 0.85 2.01 0.40
CA ASN A 58 -0.09 1.59 1.44
C ASN A 58 -1.41 2.38 1.34
N CYS A 59 -2.42 1.88 2.05
CA CYS A 59 -3.74 2.49 2.08
C CYS A 59 -3.68 3.90 2.67
N ARG A 60 -4.41 4.85 2.08
CA ARG A 60 -4.60 6.16 2.72
C ARG A 60 -5.39 6.01 4.01
N TYR A 61 -4.98 6.77 5.03
CA TYR A 61 -5.74 6.90 6.26
C TYR A 61 -7.06 7.61 5.98
N VAL A 62 -8.16 6.93 6.26
CA VAL A 62 -9.51 7.50 6.23
C VAL A 62 -9.98 7.69 7.67
N ALA A 63 -10.32 8.92 8.03
CA ALA A 63 -10.94 9.21 9.33
C ALA A 63 -12.45 9.07 9.19
N ALA A 64 -13.10 8.41 10.16
CA ALA A 64 -14.55 8.41 10.25
C ALA A 64 -15.05 9.86 10.42
N VAL A 65 -16.01 10.24 9.59
CA VAL A 65 -16.75 11.51 9.66
C VAL A 65 -18.21 11.21 10.00
N ASP A 66 -18.96 12.22 10.44
CA ASP A 66 -20.36 12.05 10.84
C ASP A 66 -21.18 11.31 9.75
N ASN A 67 -21.97 10.33 10.18
CA ASN A 67 -22.79 9.42 9.35
C ASN A 67 -22.03 8.44 8.43
N CYS A 68 -20.71 8.28 8.61
CA CYS A 68 -19.92 7.26 7.92
C CYS A 68 -19.32 6.25 8.89
N THR A 69 -19.26 4.99 8.47
CA THR A 69 -18.59 3.91 9.20
C THR A 69 -17.34 3.49 8.45
N LEU A 70 -16.24 3.30 9.18
CA LEU A 70 -15.02 2.72 8.63
C LEU A 70 -15.19 1.20 8.51
N VAL A 71 -15.07 0.68 7.28
CA VAL A 71 -15.18 -0.75 6.98
C VAL A 71 -13.79 -1.28 6.65
N LYS A 72 -13.39 -2.33 7.37
CA LYS A 72 -12.13 -3.03 7.14
C LYS A 72 -12.37 -4.27 6.30
N ASN A 73 -11.67 -4.37 5.18
CA ASN A 73 -11.76 -5.50 4.27
C ASN A 73 -10.69 -6.56 4.57
N ILE A 74 -10.86 -7.74 3.98
CA ILE A 74 -9.93 -8.86 4.04
C ILE A 74 -9.28 -9.09 2.68
N GLY A 75 -8.02 -9.56 2.66
CA GLY A 75 -7.29 -9.82 1.43
C GLY A 75 -5.87 -9.29 1.49
N VAL A 76 -5.26 -9.12 0.32
CA VAL A 76 -3.98 -8.41 0.12
C VAL A 76 -4.26 -7.04 -0.48
N PHE A 77 -3.28 -6.15 -0.50
CA PHE A 77 -3.45 -4.83 -1.11
C PHE A 77 -3.93 -4.91 -2.58
N PRO A 78 -4.85 -4.04 -3.05
CA PRO A 78 -5.53 -2.98 -2.29
C PRO A 78 -6.80 -3.46 -1.57
N ASP A 79 -7.18 -4.73 -1.71
CA ASP A 79 -8.45 -5.26 -1.18
C ASP A 79 -8.50 -5.22 0.36
N CYS A 80 -7.36 -5.23 1.05
CA CYS A 80 -7.32 -5.06 2.51
C CYS A 80 -7.45 -3.60 2.98
N CYS A 81 -7.56 -2.62 2.06
CA CYS A 81 -7.72 -1.22 2.44
C CYS A 81 -9.08 -0.95 3.07
N GLU A 82 -9.08 -0.08 4.07
CA GLU A 82 -10.29 0.38 4.74
C GLU A 82 -10.99 1.44 3.89
N HIS A 83 -12.30 1.40 3.82
CA HIS A 83 -13.12 2.39 3.12
C HIS A 83 -14.22 2.94 4.03
N LEU A 84 -14.78 4.09 3.66
CA LEU A 84 -15.92 4.68 4.37
C LEU A 84 -17.23 4.28 3.70
N GLU A 85 -18.15 3.74 4.49
CA GLU A 85 -19.54 3.56 4.11
C GLU A 85 -20.40 4.60 4.81
N CYS A 86 -20.91 5.56 4.03
CA CYS A 86 -21.78 6.63 4.52
C CYS A 86 -23.25 6.30 4.24
N ARG A 87 -24.13 6.62 5.20
CA ARG A 87 -25.58 6.41 5.08
C ARG A 87 -26.33 7.71 4.83
#